data_AF-A0A9X1YJT5-F1
#
_entry.id   AF-A0A9X1YJT5-F1
#
_cell.length_a   1.000
_cell.length_b   1.000
_cell.length_c   1.000
_cell.angle_alpha   90.00
_cell.angle_beta   90.00
_cell.angle_gamma   90.00
#
_symmetry.space_group_name_H-M   'P 1'
#
loop_
_entity.id
_entity.type
_entity.pdbx_description
1 polymer ?
#
loop_
_entity_poly.entity_id
_entity_poly.type
_entity_poly.pdbx_seq_one_letter_code
_entity_poly.pdbx_strand_id
1 'polypeptide(L)'
;MTLAADLQKLIEQSCHTAWSQFDWIRSNAALYGLSRRTTDKWTMPGEPAFVSMLADSPLLRRRLAKAVQSGLAPELCKGSPLVSGVFHAHPPRVRFGKSASQVELADLLLVRHHFQTGQTRPEGRALLLQARASTTPRTGRLTGRDAHRFDLQADWSTPFAFPNGDIGPPPVGDKWILGPGPAPHPVTSVYGIVSSQRSCKGQKFPDNCPWAVGGALPPEPGHGRESRGTLSLAAALAGLVSGAHGRPWHVDAPPEDHWSHLVRQLLERSIPFEHQVQRVGGVDLPRRRAALAFIQSFLSVEVNAKLTSTIDREQSFEAYVDELIASVDSVGRQAHEWASANKATDDPPAPRTAPDGPPGGVSVLYIATFGDAPLAEAKADWIPLPEAAAHA
;
A
#
# COMPACT_ATOMS: atom_id res chain seq x y z
N MET A 1 12.59 8.62 -19.93
CA MET A 1 12.09 8.92 -18.57
C MET A 1 12.62 7.85 -17.63
N THR A 2 12.84 8.16 -16.35
CA THR A 2 13.28 7.16 -15.37
C THR A 2 12.07 6.51 -14.69
N LEU A 3 12.22 5.27 -14.22
CA LEU A 3 11.18 4.56 -13.45
C LEU A 3 10.66 5.42 -12.30
N ALA A 4 11.55 6.07 -11.55
CA ALA A 4 11.17 6.94 -10.43
C ALA A 4 10.28 8.13 -10.85
N ALA A 5 10.55 8.75 -12.01
CA ALA A 5 9.73 9.85 -12.50
C ALA A 5 8.31 9.40 -12.91
N ASP A 6 8.19 8.20 -13.49
CA ASP A 6 6.88 7.65 -13.85
C ASP A 6 6.09 7.25 -12.59
N LEU A 7 6.76 6.62 -11.62
CA LEU A 7 6.15 6.30 -10.32
C LEU A 7 5.71 7.55 -9.56
N GLN A 8 6.48 8.64 -9.64
CA GLN A 8 6.10 9.92 -9.02
C GLN A 8 4.75 10.41 -9.55
N LYS A 9 4.57 10.43 -10.88
CA LYS A 9 3.29 10.85 -11.50
C LYS A 9 2.12 9.97 -11.04
N LEU A 10 2.35 8.66 -10.85
CA LEU A 10 1.32 7.74 -10.37
C LEU A 10 0.93 8.02 -8.92
N ILE A 11 1.91 8.31 -8.05
CA ILE A 11 1.66 8.67 -6.66
C ILE A 11 0.98 10.05 -6.56
N GLU A 12 1.35 11.00 -7.41
CA GLU A 12 0.65 12.28 -7.54
C GLU A 12 -0.81 12.10 -7.93
N GLN A 13 -1.06 11.26 -8.95
CA GLN A 13 -2.42 10.94 -9.37
C GLN A 13 -3.22 10.23 -8.28
N SER A 14 -2.61 9.31 -7.52
CA SER A 14 -3.28 8.63 -6.41
C SER A 14 -3.69 9.60 -5.29
N CYS A 15 -2.81 10.55 -4.96
CA CYS A 15 -3.09 11.60 -3.98
C CYS A 15 -4.20 12.55 -4.46
N HIS A 16 -4.15 12.99 -5.72
CA HIS A 16 -5.21 13.80 -6.30
C HIS A 16 -6.56 13.08 -6.28
N THR A 17 -6.57 11.79 -6.61
CA THR A 17 -7.78 10.97 -6.55
C THR A 17 -8.36 10.90 -5.14
N ALA A 18 -7.51 10.70 -4.12
CA ALA A 18 -7.94 10.69 -2.72
C ALA A 18 -8.59 12.03 -2.31
N TRP A 19 -7.98 13.15 -2.73
CA TRP A 19 -8.54 14.50 -2.50
C TRP A 19 -9.88 14.71 -3.21
N SER A 20 -10.00 14.31 -4.47
CA SER A 20 -11.25 14.44 -5.23
C SER A 20 -12.38 13.61 -4.60
N GLN A 21 -12.09 12.38 -4.16
CA GLN A 21 -13.07 11.55 -3.45
C GLN A 21 -13.48 12.17 -2.12
N PHE A 22 -12.52 12.69 -1.36
CA PHE A 22 -12.79 13.38 -0.11
C PHE A 22 -13.73 14.58 -0.31
N ASP A 23 -13.46 15.43 -1.30
CA ASP A 23 -14.29 16.60 -1.60
C ASP A 23 -15.70 16.19 -2.02
N TRP A 24 -15.80 15.14 -2.83
CA TRP A 24 -17.08 14.63 -3.26
C TRP A 24 -17.89 14.09 -2.08
N ILE A 25 -17.29 13.27 -1.21
CA ILE A 25 -17.97 12.73 -0.02
C ILE A 25 -18.38 13.89 0.91
N ARG A 26 -17.48 14.84 1.15
CA ARG A 26 -17.75 16.00 2.00
C ARG A 26 -18.90 16.85 1.47
N SER A 27 -18.94 17.11 0.16
CA SER A 27 -20.01 17.89 -0.48
C SER A 27 -21.34 17.14 -0.52
N ASN A 28 -21.31 15.81 -0.55
CA ASN A 28 -22.49 14.93 -0.60
C ASN A 28 -22.81 14.29 0.76
N ALA A 29 -22.26 14.82 1.86
CA ALA A 29 -22.37 14.24 3.19
C ALA A 29 -23.82 13.97 3.63
N ALA A 30 -24.75 14.84 3.24
CA ALA A 30 -26.18 14.68 3.53
C ALA A 30 -26.76 13.38 2.96
N LEU A 31 -26.29 12.92 1.79
CA LEU A 31 -26.72 11.66 1.18
C LEU A 31 -26.31 10.43 2.03
N TYR A 32 -25.31 10.61 2.89
CA TYR A 32 -24.81 9.59 3.81
C TYR A 32 -25.39 9.70 5.23
N GLY A 33 -26.37 10.58 5.45
CA GLY A 33 -26.94 10.84 6.77
C GLY A 33 -25.99 11.55 7.73
N LEU A 34 -24.91 12.17 7.21
CA LEU A 34 -23.93 12.90 8.01
C LEU A 34 -24.37 14.35 8.17
N SER A 35 -24.27 14.86 9.39
CA SER A 35 -24.57 16.27 9.66
C SER A 35 -23.49 17.19 9.07
N ARG A 36 -23.91 18.35 8.55
CA ARG A 36 -23.00 19.39 8.05
C ARG A 36 -21.98 19.82 9.11
N ARG A 37 -22.40 19.94 10.37
CA ARG A 37 -21.53 20.25 11.52
C ARG A 37 -20.40 19.22 11.70
N THR A 38 -20.66 17.96 11.38
CA THR A 38 -19.65 16.89 11.44
C THR A 38 -18.65 17.03 10.29
N THR A 39 -19.14 17.26 9.07
CA THR A 39 -18.30 17.29 7.86
C THR A 39 -17.55 18.59 7.66
N ASP A 40 -17.98 19.69 8.27
CA ASP A 40 -17.23 20.95 8.26
C ASP A 40 -15.89 20.85 9.02
N LYS A 41 -15.78 19.91 9.96
CA LYS A 41 -14.55 19.62 10.69
C LYS A 41 -13.55 18.81 9.87
N TRP A 42 -13.97 18.23 8.75
CA TRP A 42 -13.09 17.44 7.90
C TRP A 42 -12.29 18.39 7.01
N THR A 43 -10.97 18.41 7.22
CA THR A 43 -10.06 19.29 6.49
C THR A 43 -9.27 18.58 5.40
N MET A 44 -9.11 17.26 5.50
CA MET A 44 -8.33 16.45 4.57
C MET A 44 -8.77 14.98 4.55
N PRO A 45 -8.41 14.20 3.50
CA PRO A 45 -8.51 12.74 3.54
C PRO A 45 -7.69 12.18 4.70
N GLY A 46 -8.18 11.14 5.37
CA GLY A 46 -7.37 10.40 6.35
C GLY A 46 -6.28 9.57 5.67
N GLU A 47 -5.23 9.20 6.41
CA GLU A 47 -4.13 8.35 5.93
C GLU A 47 -4.60 7.07 5.21
N PRO A 48 -5.62 6.34 5.70
CA PRO A 48 -6.11 5.15 5.01
C PRO A 48 -6.63 5.42 3.60
N ALA A 49 -7.14 6.62 3.31
CA ALA A 49 -7.62 6.96 1.97
C ALA A 49 -6.47 7.08 0.96
N PHE A 50 -5.33 7.62 1.38
CA PHE A 50 -4.15 7.69 0.51
C PHE A 50 -3.55 6.30 0.28
N VAL A 51 -3.50 5.47 1.33
CA VAL A 51 -3.07 4.06 1.23
C VAL A 51 -4.00 3.26 0.32
N SER A 52 -5.32 3.41 0.46
CA SER A 52 -6.29 2.69 -0.37
C SER A 52 -6.16 3.05 -1.84
N MET A 53 -5.95 4.34 -2.17
CA MET A 53 -5.76 4.76 -3.55
C MET A 53 -4.48 4.17 -4.15
N LEU A 54 -3.41 4.06 -3.37
CA LEU A 54 -2.17 3.46 -3.82
C LEU A 54 -2.28 1.94 -4.01
N ALA A 55 -2.94 1.23 -3.09
CA ALA A 55 -2.98 -0.24 -3.08
C ALA A 55 -4.09 -0.82 -3.97
N ASP A 56 -5.31 -0.27 -3.96
CA ASP A 56 -6.48 -0.97 -4.50
C ASP A 56 -6.89 -0.51 -5.91
N SER A 57 -6.44 0.67 -6.35
CA SER A 57 -6.85 1.26 -7.63
C SER A 57 -6.43 0.40 -8.84
N PRO A 58 -7.39 -0.17 -9.61
CA PRO A 58 -7.06 -1.01 -10.77
C PRO A 58 -6.31 -0.24 -11.87
N LEU A 59 -6.65 1.04 -12.07
CA LEU A 59 -5.98 1.91 -13.04
C LEU A 59 -4.53 2.16 -12.64
N LEU A 60 -4.27 2.44 -11.37
CA LEU A 60 -2.91 2.66 -10.88
C LEU A 60 -2.09 1.37 -10.94
N ARG A 61 -2.68 0.19 -10.67
CA ARG A 61 -2.01 -1.11 -10.84
C ARG A 61 -1.56 -1.36 -12.28
N ARG A 62 -2.43 -1.13 -13.26
CA ARG A 62 -2.08 -1.27 -14.69
C ARG A 62 -0.98 -0.29 -15.11
N ARG A 63 -1.07 0.96 -14.67
CA ARG A 63 -0.04 1.98 -14.99
C ARG A 63 1.28 1.69 -14.28
N LEU A 64 1.24 1.19 -13.05
CA LEU A 64 2.41 0.72 -12.32
C LEU A 64 3.08 -0.44 -13.06
N ALA A 65 2.31 -1.44 -13.51
CA ALA A 65 2.85 -2.55 -14.30
C ALA A 65 3.55 -2.05 -15.58
N LYS A 66 2.93 -1.12 -16.32
CA LYS A 66 3.54 -0.47 -17.50
C LYS A 66 4.83 0.26 -17.15
N ALA A 67 4.83 1.07 -16.08
CA ALA A 67 6.02 1.81 -15.64
C ALA A 67 7.16 0.88 -15.24
N VAL A 68 6.87 -0.20 -14.51
CA VAL A 68 7.87 -1.24 -14.14
C VAL A 68 8.43 -1.91 -15.40
N GLN A 69 7.57 -2.31 -16.33
CA GLN A 69 7.99 -2.96 -17.57
C GLN A 69 8.89 -2.06 -18.43
N SER A 70 8.56 -0.77 -18.56
CA SER A 70 9.36 0.16 -19.36
C SER A 70 10.60 0.68 -18.64
N GLY A 71 10.58 0.69 -17.31
CA GLY A 71 11.60 1.32 -16.47
C GLY A 71 12.69 0.36 -15.98
N LEU A 72 12.46 -0.95 -16.03
CA LEU A 72 13.44 -1.97 -15.67
C LEU A 72 14.27 -2.43 -16.88
N ALA A 73 15.49 -2.87 -16.60
CA ALA A 73 16.31 -3.54 -17.60
C ALA A 73 15.61 -4.81 -18.10
N PRO A 74 15.71 -5.17 -19.39
CA PRO A 74 15.07 -6.36 -19.95
C PRO A 74 15.42 -7.66 -19.21
N GLU A 75 16.62 -7.71 -18.62
CA GLU A 75 17.11 -8.85 -17.85
C GLU A 75 16.37 -9.04 -16.52
N LEU A 76 15.79 -7.97 -15.95
CA LEU A 76 15.02 -7.97 -14.71
C LEU A 76 13.50 -8.03 -14.94
N CYS A 77 13.04 -7.74 -16.16
CA CYS A 77 11.63 -7.73 -16.53
C CYS A 77 11.41 -8.17 -17.98
N LYS A 78 11.49 -9.48 -18.22
CA LYS A 78 11.05 -10.15 -19.44
C LYS A 78 9.52 -10.29 -19.42
N GLY A 79 8.85 -9.48 -20.23
CA GLY A 79 7.40 -9.49 -20.37
C GLY A 79 6.68 -8.62 -19.34
N SER A 80 5.37 -8.84 -19.19
CA SER A 80 4.51 -8.00 -18.36
C SER A 80 4.62 -8.41 -16.88
N PRO A 81 4.98 -7.50 -15.97
CA PRO A 81 4.99 -7.78 -14.54
C PRO A 81 3.56 -7.95 -14.02
N LEU A 82 3.40 -8.77 -12.99
CA LEU A 82 2.14 -8.89 -12.27
C LEU A 82 2.11 -7.86 -11.15
N VAL A 83 1.04 -7.07 -11.08
CA VAL A 83 0.82 -6.09 -10.02
C VAL A 83 -0.55 -6.34 -9.41
N SER A 84 -0.59 -6.68 -8.13
CA SER A 84 -1.82 -6.78 -7.36
C SER A 84 -1.74 -5.87 -6.13
N GLY A 85 -2.90 -5.53 -5.59
CA GLY A 85 -2.96 -4.83 -4.33
C GLY A 85 -4.33 -4.98 -3.69
N VAL A 86 -4.30 -4.94 -2.37
CA VAL A 86 -5.43 -5.23 -1.49
C VAL A 86 -5.43 -4.18 -0.41
N PHE A 87 -6.56 -3.52 -0.19
CA PHE A 87 -6.71 -2.58 0.91
C PHE A 87 -7.45 -3.22 2.09
N HIS A 88 -6.87 -3.10 3.28
CA HIS A 88 -7.51 -3.46 4.53
C HIS A 88 -7.70 -2.22 5.39
N ALA A 89 -8.96 -1.92 5.73
CA ALA A 89 -9.31 -0.77 6.56
C ALA A 89 -8.86 -0.90 8.03
N HIS A 90 -8.55 -2.13 8.47
CA HIS A 90 -8.21 -2.44 9.85
C HIS A 90 -6.91 -3.25 9.91
N PRO A 91 -5.75 -2.57 10.02
CA PRO A 91 -4.48 -3.25 10.16
C PRO A 91 -4.41 -4.15 11.40
N PRO A 92 -3.61 -5.23 11.36
CA PRO A 92 -3.38 -6.09 12.52
C PRO A 92 -2.84 -5.28 13.68
N ARG A 93 -3.29 -5.61 14.89
CA ARG A 93 -2.79 -4.94 16.10
C ARG A 93 -1.82 -5.83 16.84
N VAL A 94 -0.74 -5.24 17.30
CA VAL A 94 0.31 -5.91 18.06
C VAL A 94 0.46 -5.32 19.45
N ARG A 95 0.90 -6.17 20.36
CA ARG A 95 1.40 -5.79 21.68
C ARG A 95 2.87 -6.16 21.75
N PHE A 96 3.73 -5.21 22.10
CA PHE A 96 5.18 -5.41 22.17
C PHE A 96 5.73 -4.90 23.52
N GLY A 97 6.86 -5.48 23.93
CA GLY A 97 7.49 -5.18 25.21
C GLY A 97 6.58 -5.46 26.41
N LYS A 98 6.65 -4.59 27.44
CA LYS A 98 5.83 -4.67 28.66
C LYS A 98 4.53 -3.86 28.58
N SER A 99 4.22 -3.27 27.42
CA SER A 99 3.07 -2.39 27.25
C SER A 99 1.76 -3.17 27.28
N ALA A 100 0.77 -2.69 28.03
CA ALA A 100 -0.59 -3.23 27.95
C ALA A 100 -1.34 -2.80 26.67
N SER A 101 -0.90 -1.69 26.08
CA SER A 101 -1.54 -1.08 24.92
C SER A 101 -1.21 -1.81 23.61
N GLN A 102 -2.17 -1.79 22.68
CA GLN A 102 -2.01 -2.34 21.34
C GLN A 102 -1.78 -1.20 20.33
N VAL A 103 -0.94 -1.43 19.34
CA VAL A 103 -0.71 -0.52 18.22
C VAL A 103 -0.86 -1.27 16.89
N GLU A 104 -1.18 -0.54 15.83
CA GLU A 104 -1.23 -1.09 14.47
C GLU A 104 0.17 -1.50 14.00
N LEU A 105 0.27 -2.64 13.31
CA LEU A 105 1.54 -3.18 12.80
C LEU A 105 2.15 -2.28 11.72
N ALA A 106 1.37 -1.90 10.72
CA ALA A 106 1.71 -1.00 9.61
C ALA A 106 0.44 -0.70 8.80
N ASP A 107 0.45 0.35 7.96
CA ASP A 107 -0.69 0.64 7.10
C ASP A 107 -0.62 -0.08 5.76
N LEU A 108 0.60 -0.32 5.26
CA LEU A 108 0.86 -0.94 3.95
C LEU A 108 2.08 -1.85 4.01
N LEU A 109 1.95 -3.06 3.46
CA LEU A 109 3.03 -3.96 3.15
C LEU A 109 3.34 -3.89 1.65
N LEU A 110 4.54 -3.46 1.31
CA LEU A 110 5.04 -3.47 -0.06
C LEU A 110 5.82 -4.78 -0.25
N VAL A 111 5.45 -5.58 -1.24
CA VAL A 111 6.11 -6.86 -1.56
C VAL A 111 6.52 -6.90 -3.00
N ARG A 112 7.74 -7.37 -3.23
CA ARG A 112 8.26 -7.65 -4.56
C ARG A 112 8.81 -9.07 -4.62
N HIS A 113 8.35 -9.83 -5.60
CA HIS A 113 8.94 -11.10 -6.03
C HIS A 113 9.61 -10.97 -7.38
N HIS A 114 10.72 -11.67 -7.55
CA HIS A 114 11.40 -11.79 -8.82
C HIS A 114 11.67 -13.25 -9.14
N PHE A 115 11.10 -13.70 -10.26
CA PHE A 115 11.23 -15.06 -10.75
C PHE A 115 12.33 -15.11 -11.80
N GLN A 116 13.39 -15.84 -11.48
CA GLN A 116 14.51 -16.07 -12.39
C GLN A 116 14.35 -17.37 -13.16
N THR A 117 14.67 -17.34 -14.45
CA THR A 117 14.71 -18.55 -15.29
C THR A 117 15.66 -19.60 -14.68
N GLY A 118 15.19 -20.83 -14.51
CA GLY A 118 15.99 -21.93 -13.95
C GLY A 118 16.12 -21.95 -12.43
N GLN A 119 15.63 -20.93 -11.72
CA GLN A 119 15.56 -20.92 -10.26
C GLN A 119 14.22 -21.50 -9.79
N THR A 120 14.26 -22.37 -8.78
CA THR A 120 13.05 -23.00 -8.22
C THR A 120 12.29 -22.07 -7.27
N ARG A 121 12.93 -21.00 -6.79
CA ARG A 121 12.37 -20.08 -5.79
C ARG A 121 12.58 -18.62 -6.23
N PRO A 122 11.58 -17.74 -6.04
CA PRO A 122 11.74 -16.33 -6.35
C PRO A 122 12.59 -15.61 -5.30
N GLU A 123 13.25 -14.54 -5.72
CA GLU A 123 13.88 -13.59 -4.79
C GLU A 123 12.84 -12.59 -4.27
N GLY A 124 12.77 -12.44 -2.94
CA GLY A 124 11.83 -11.58 -2.25
C GLY A 124 12.46 -10.29 -1.73
N ARG A 125 11.73 -9.17 -1.84
CA ARG A 125 11.94 -7.94 -1.07
C ARG A 125 10.61 -7.51 -0.47
N ALA A 126 10.61 -7.09 0.78
CA ALA A 126 9.42 -6.61 1.45
C ALA A 126 9.72 -5.41 2.36
N LEU A 127 8.69 -4.60 2.59
CA LEU A 127 8.79 -3.42 3.44
C LEU A 127 7.44 -3.10 4.07
N LEU A 128 7.44 -2.87 5.38
CA LEU A 128 6.32 -2.28 6.09
C LEU A 128 6.38 -0.75 6.01
N LEU A 129 5.24 -0.12 5.72
CA LEU A 129 5.08 1.32 5.65
C LEU A 129 3.99 1.77 6.63
N GLN A 130 4.34 2.77 7.44
CA GLN A 130 3.41 3.51 8.30
C GLN A 130 3.13 4.88 7.69
N ALA A 131 1.92 5.13 7.23
CA ALA A 131 1.51 6.41 6.67
C ALA A 131 1.23 7.44 7.78
N ARG A 132 1.62 8.69 7.53
CA ARG A 132 1.32 9.87 8.38
C ARG A 132 1.10 11.10 7.53
N ALA A 133 0.01 11.81 7.79
CA ALA A 133 -0.25 13.09 7.16
C ALA A 133 0.58 14.21 7.82
N SER A 134 1.22 15.06 7.01
CA SER A 134 1.93 16.25 7.49
C SER A 134 2.03 17.32 6.41
N THR A 135 2.19 18.59 6.82
CA THR A 135 2.46 19.71 5.92
C THR A 135 3.93 19.80 5.50
N THR A 136 4.81 19.03 6.16
CA THR A 136 6.25 18.97 5.91
C THR A 136 6.67 17.52 5.73
N PRO A 137 7.85 17.21 5.15
CA PRO A 137 8.34 15.84 5.04
C PRO A 137 8.86 15.30 6.39
N ARG A 138 8.20 15.65 7.50
CA ARG A 138 8.52 15.23 8.87
C ARG A 138 7.23 14.89 9.60
N THR A 139 7.28 13.88 10.46
CA THR A 139 6.15 13.54 11.34
C THR A 139 5.93 14.59 12.44
N GLY A 140 6.96 15.39 12.73
CA GLY A 140 7.04 16.17 13.96
C GLY A 140 7.20 15.26 15.19
N ARG A 141 7.13 15.87 16.38
CA ARG A 141 7.26 15.15 17.66
C ARG A 141 6.02 14.28 17.92
N LEU A 142 6.22 12.97 17.87
CA LEU A 142 5.18 11.97 18.14
C LEU A 142 4.94 11.83 19.64
N THR A 143 3.67 11.66 20.03
CA THR A 143 3.24 11.48 21.44
C THR A 143 2.16 10.39 21.54
N GLY A 144 1.85 9.94 22.76
CA GLY A 144 0.78 8.98 23.02
C GLY A 144 0.90 7.68 22.23
N ARG A 145 -0.18 7.25 21.56
CA ARG A 145 -0.19 6.01 20.76
C ARG A 145 0.72 6.09 19.54
N ASP A 146 0.95 7.28 18.98
CA ASP A 146 1.80 7.44 17.80
C ASP A 146 3.28 7.31 18.17
N ALA A 147 3.67 7.81 19.35
CA ALA A 147 4.98 7.54 19.93
C ALA A 147 5.21 6.04 20.20
N HIS A 148 4.21 5.37 20.77
CA HIS A 148 4.31 3.93 21.00
C HIS A 148 4.37 3.13 19.69
N ARG A 149 3.64 3.56 18.66
CA ARG A 149 3.77 2.96 17.32
C ARG A 149 5.16 3.18 16.73
N PHE A 150 5.73 4.37 16.91
CA PHE A 150 7.09 4.67 16.48
C PHE A 150 8.12 3.77 17.14
N ASP A 151 7.99 3.51 18.44
CA ASP A 151 8.91 2.62 19.16
C ASP A 151 8.93 1.21 18.55
N LEU A 152 7.78 0.66 18.12
CA LEU A 152 7.73 -0.61 17.39
C LEU A 152 8.46 -0.53 16.04
N GLN A 153 8.20 0.52 15.24
CA GLN A 153 8.81 0.67 13.92
C GLN A 153 10.33 0.92 13.99
N ALA A 154 10.79 1.57 15.07
CA ALA A 154 12.19 1.90 15.30
C ALA A 154 13.00 0.71 15.83
N ASP A 155 12.36 -0.23 16.54
CA ASP A 155 13.02 -1.40 17.11
C ASP A 155 12.18 -2.67 17.00
N TRP A 156 12.50 -3.50 16.01
CA TRP A 156 11.91 -4.82 15.80
C TRP A 156 12.62 -5.97 16.53
N SER A 157 13.64 -5.66 17.34
CA SER A 157 14.27 -6.66 18.22
C SER A 157 13.41 -6.93 19.46
N THR A 158 12.53 -6.01 19.83
CA THR A 158 11.59 -6.18 20.93
C THR A 158 10.51 -7.22 20.57
N PRO A 159 10.34 -8.30 21.36
CA PRO A 159 9.33 -9.32 21.07
C PRO A 159 7.89 -8.77 21.11
N PHE A 160 7.06 -9.22 20.19
CA PHE A 160 5.65 -8.84 20.10
C PHE A 160 4.71 -10.02 19.80
N ALA A 161 3.42 -9.81 20.02
CA ALA A 161 2.38 -10.79 19.75
C ALA A 161 1.12 -10.11 19.19
N PHE A 162 0.27 -10.90 18.54
CA PHE A 162 -1.03 -10.48 18.02
C PHE A 162 -2.14 -10.89 19.00
N PRO A 163 -2.51 -10.04 19.97
CA PRO A 163 -3.43 -10.40 21.05
C PRO A 163 -4.82 -10.80 20.57
N ASN A 164 -5.20 -10.43 19.35
CA ASN A 164 -6.52 -10.70 18.78
C ASN A 164 -6.50 -11.90 17.79
N GLY A 165 -5.36 -12.59 17.63
CA GLY A 165 -5.24 -13.69 16.66
C GLY A 165 -5.22 -13.24 15.18
N ASP A 166 -4.99 -11.94 14.93
CA ASP A 166 -4.87 -11.35 13.59
C ASP A 166 -3.74 -11.99 12.76
N ILE A 167 -2.74 -12.57 13.42
CA ILE A 167 -1.68 -13.40 12.85
C ILE A 167 -1.40 -14.50 13.89
N GLY A 168 -1.07 -15.71 13.44
CA GLY A 168 -0.80 -16.83 14.36
C GLY A 168 0.46 -16.62 15.22
N PRO A 169 0.78 -17.57 16.11
CA PRO A 169 2.09 -17.58 16.75
C PRO A 169 3.21 -17.73 15.69
N PRO A 170 4.45 -17.32 16.02
CA PRO A 170 5.59 -17.61 15.15
C PRO A 170 5.83 -19.13 15.05
N PRO A 171 6.59 -19.61 14.06
CA PRO A 171 6.91 -21.03 13.93
C PRO A 171 7.68 -21.59 15.14
N VAL A 172 8.50 -20.78 15.79
CA VAL A 172 9.27 -21.13 16.99
C VAL A 172 9.09 -20.04 18.05
N GLY A 173 8.90 -20.48 19.31
CA GLY A 173 8.69 -19.61 20.46
C GLY A 173 7.27 -19.03 20.57
N ASP A 174 7.06 -18.18 21.58
CA ASP A 174 5.72 -17.66 21.92
C ASP A 174 5.46 -16.26 21.35
N LYS A 175 6.49 -15.59 20.83
CA LYS A 175 6.43 -14.18 20.39
C LYS A 175 7.24 -13.96 19.13
N TRP A 176 6.74 -13.09 18.27
CA TRP A 176 7.43 -12.63 17.07
C TRP A 176 8.62 -11.75 17.45
N ILE A 177 9.79 -11.99 16.85
CA ILE A 177 11.03 -11.22 17.01
C ILE A 177 11.62 -11.11 15.61
N LEU A 178 11.51 -9.96 14.95
CA LEU A 178 12.03 -9.84 13.57
C LEU A 178 13.50 -9.45 13.54
N GLY A 179 14.00 -8.87 14.64
CA GLY A 179 15.34 -8.33 14.74
C GLY A 179 15.61 -7.18 13.77
N PRO A 180 16.82 -6.62 13.79
CA PRO A 180 17.28 -5.79 12.68
C PRO A 180 17.31 -6.64 11.40
N GLY A 181 17.03 -6.04 10.24
CA GLY A 181 17.26 -6.75 8.99
C GLY A 181 18.76 -7.01 8.75
N PRO A 182 19.11 -7.99 7.91
CA PRO A 182 20.50 -8.31 7.61
C PRO A 182 21.17 -7.09 6.98
N ALA A 183 22.45 -6.84 7.29
CA ALA A 183 23.19 -5.80 6.58
C ALA A 183 23.18 -6.07 5.06
N PRO A 184 22.97 -5.04 4.21
CA PRO A 184 22.86 -3.61 4.52
C PRO A 184 21.41 -3.10 4.69
N HIS A 185 20.45 -3.97 4.99
CA HIS A 185 19.02 -3.67 5.18
C HIS A 185 18.57 -3.67 6.66
N PRO A 186 19.13 -2.84 7.57
CA PRO A 186 18.76 -2.92 8.98
C PRO A 186 17.30 -2.51 9.23
N VAL A 187 16.68 -1.78 8.30
CA VAL A 187 15.32 -1.24 8.44
C VAL A 187 14.27 -2.19 7.87
N THR A 188 13.45 -2.73 8.77
CA THR A 188 12.27 -3.55 8.43
C THR A 188 11.05 -2.71 8.06
N SER A 189 11.00 -1.44 8.50
CA SER A 189 9.84 -0.55 8.32
C SER A 189 10.20 0.92 8.13
N VAL A 190 9.40 1.63 7.34
CA VAL A 190 9.53 3.07 7.14
C VAL A 190 8.25 3.83 7.50
N TYR A 191 8.42 5.13 7.77
CA TYR A 191 7.32 6.07 7.76
C TYR A 191 7.13 6.66 6.37
N GLY A 192 5.92 6.54 5.82
CA GLY A 192 5.47 7.28 4.66
C GLY A 192 4.78 8.56 5.10
N ILE A 193 5.41 9.70 4.87
CA ILE A 193 4.86 11.01 5.19
C ILE A 193 4.16 11.54 3.95
N VAL A 194 2.83 11.60 3.99
CA VAL A 194 2.00 12.12 2.90
C VAL A 194 1.67 13.58 3.14
N SER A 195 1.78 14.39 2.10
CA SER A 195 1.42 15.81 2.17
C SER A 195 -0.05 15.96 2.50
N SER A 196 -0.34 16.68 3.58
CA SER A 196 -1.70 17.06 3.97
C SER A 196 -2.26 18.20 3.14
N GLN A 197 -1.56 18.61 2.07
CA GLN A 197 -2.00 19.66 1.15
C GLN A 197 -2.30 19.07 -0.24
N ARG A 198 -3.04 19.83 -1.04
CA ARG A 198 -3.48 19.40 -2.39
C ARG A 198 -2.37 19.44 -3.44
N SER A 199 -1.33 20.23 -3.20
CA SER A 199 -0.24 20.45 -4.13
C SER A 199 1.06 20.49 -3.35
N CYS A 200 2.08 19.81 -3.87
CA CYS A 200 3.42 19.82 -3.32
C CYS A 200 4.33 20.86 -3.98
N LYS A 201 3.81 21.66 -4.92
CA LYS A 201 4.58 22.75 -5.55
C LYS A 201 5.02 23.75 -4.49
N GLY A 202 6.33 23.97 -4.40
CA GLY A 202 6.94 24.86 -3.40
C GLY A 202 7.09 24.26 -2.01
N GLN A 203 6.75 22.98 -1.81
CA GLN A 203 7.03 22.27 -0.56
C GLN A 203 8.42 21.65 -0.56
N LYS A 204 8.93 21.36 0.64
CA LYS A 204 10.25 20.72 0.84
C LYS A 204 10.21 19.19 0.70
N PHE A 205 9.17 18.63 0.06
CA PHE A 205 9.08 17.18 -0.14
C PHE A 205 10.11 16.73 -1.19
N PRO A 206 10.80 15.60 -0.98
CA PRO A 206 11.78 15.08 -1.93
C PRO A 206 11.16 14.88 -3.32
N ASP A 207 11.90 15.28 -4.36
CA ASP A 207 11.50 15.20 -5.77
C ASP A 207 10.18 15.91 -6.12
N ASN A 208 9.64 16.76 -5.22
CA ASN A 208 8.26 17.27 -5.27
C ASN A 208 7.17 16.18 -5.22
N CYS A 209 7.50 14.96 -4.79
CA CYS A 209 6.55 13.88 -4.63
C CYS A 209 5.65 14.14 -3.40
N PRO A 210 4.33 13.89 -3.46
CA PRO A 210 3.44 14.11 -2.31
C PRO A 210 3.64 13.10 -1.18
N TRP A 211 4.49 12.11 -1.38
CA TRP A 211 4.92 11.18 -0.34
C TRP A 211 6.43 11.22 -0.20
N ALA A 212 6.89 11.44 1.03
CA ALA A 212 8.26 11.22 1.44
C ALA A 212 8.33 9.95 2.29
N VAL A 213 9.46 9.25 2.29
CA VAL A 213 9.70 8.11 3.18
C VAL A 213 10.99 8.27 3.95
N GLY A 214 11.01 7.75 5.18
CA GLY A 214 12.18 7.74 6.04
C GLY A 214 12.14 6.59 7.04
N GLY A 215 13.32 6.10 7.43
CA GLY A 215 13.45 5.12 8.50
C GLY A 215 12.91 5.65 9.83
N ALA A 216 12.34 4.76 10.63
CA ALA A 216 12.18 5.01 12.06
C ALA A 216 13.51 4.65 12.73
N LEU A 217 14.20 5.63 13.28
CA LEU A 217 15.42 5.41 14.05
C LEU A 217 15.11 5.60 15.53
N PRO A 218 15.70 4.79 16.44
CA PRO A 218 15.60 5.05 17.87
C PRO A 218 15.99 6.50 18.16
N PRO A 219 15.20 7.24 18.95
CA PRO A 219 15.47 8.65 19.18
C PRO A 219 16.79 8.81 19.94
N GLU A 220 17.63 9.74 19.50
CA GLU A 220 18.84 10.10 20.24
C GLU A 220 18.50 10.66 21.63
N PRO A 221 19.40 10.51 22.63
CA PRO A 221 19.20 11.11 23.94
C PRO A 221 18.87 12.61 23.84
N GLY A 222 17.75 13.03 24.45
CA GLY A 222 17.29 14.43 24.43
C GLY A 222 16.42 14.82 23.23
N HIS A 223 16.32 13.97 22.19
CA HIS A 223 15.46 14.21 21.03
C HIS A 223 14.09 13.53 21.16
N GLY A 224 13.08 14.13 20.53
CA GLY A 224 11.75 13.55 20.44
C GLY A 224 11.70 12.40 19.43
N ARG A 225 10.70 11.52 19.56
CA ARG A 225 10.36 10.54 18.52
C ARG A 225 9.85 11.27 17.28
N GLU A 226 10.63 11.26 16.22
CA GLU A 226 10.33 11.90 14.94
C GLU A 226 10.93 11.06 13.82
N SER A 227 10.24 10.98 12.67
CA SER A 227 10.82 10.51 11.42
C SER A 227 10.82 11.64 10.39
N ARG A 228 11.88 11.69 9.58
CA ARG A 228 12.04 12.63 8.46
C ARG A 228 12.09 11.85 7.16
N GLY A 229 11.24 12.23 6.22
CA GLY A 229 11.25 11.68 4.88
C GLY A 229 12.40 12.26 4.07
N THR A 230 13.38 11.42 3.73
CA THR A 230 14.60 11.78 3.00
C THR A 230 14.52 11.42 1.53
N LEU A 231 13.72 10.42 1.18
CA LEU A 231 13.44 10.01 -0.20
C LEU A 231 11.98 10.22 -0.56
N SER A 232 11.68 10.33 -1.85
CA SER A 232 10.30 10.22 -2.32
C SER A 232 9.85 8.75 -2.23
N LEU A 233 8.55 8.51 -2.02
CA LEU A 233 8.01 7.15 -2.13
C LEU A 233 8.22 6.58 -3.54
N ALA A 234 8.26 7.44 -4.57
CA ALA A 234 8.56 7.05 -5.94
C ALA A 234 9.96 6.44 -6.08
N ALA A 235 10.98 7.10 -5.53
CA ALA A 235 12.34 6.59 -5.49
C ALA A 235 12.43 5.31 -4.64
N ALA A 236 11.73 5.25 -3.51
CA ALA A 236 11.70 4.07 -2.66
C ALA A 236 11.09 2.85 -3.37
N LEU A 237 9.96 3.02 -4.07
CA LEU A 237 9.33 1.99 -4.89
C LEU A 237 10.20 1.58 -6.08
N ALA A 238 10.86 2.53 -6.76
CA ALA A 238 11.81 2.21 -7.82
C ALA A 238 12.95 1.32 -7.31
N GLY A 239 13.50 1.64 -6.13
CA GLY A 239 14.53 0.84 -5.48
C GLY A 239 14.03 -0.53 -4.98
N LEU A 240 12.79 -0.63 -4.51
CA LEU A 240 12.17 -1.92 -4.16
C LEU A 240 12.04 -2.82 -5.40
N VAL A 241 11.57 -2.23 -6.50
CA VAL A 241 11.37 -2.90 -7.79
C VAL A 241 12.69 -3.29 -8.45
N SER A 242 13.77 -2.52 -8.29
CA SER A 242 15.09 -2.92 -8.76
C SER A 242 15.77 -3.94 -7.82
N GLY A 243 15.34 -4.01 -6.55
CA GLY A 243 15.89 -4.89 -5.52
C GLY A 243 16.87 -4.23 -4.56
N ALA A 244 17.20 -2.95 -4.80
CA ALA A 244 18.07 -2.14 -3.97
C ALA A 244 17.47 -1.84 -2.58
N HIS A 245 16.14 -1.72 -2.47
CA HIS A 245 15.44 -1.45 -1.21
C HIS A 245 14.56 -2.62 -0.75
N GLY A 246 14.13 -2.55 0.51
CA GLY A 246 13.31 -3.57 1.17
C GLY A 246 14.15 -4.70 1.76
N ARG A 247 13.67 -5.28 2.86
CA ARG A 247 14.35 -6.40 3.52
C ARG A 247 14.14 -7.67 2.69
N PRO A 248 15.19 -8.49 2.45
CA PRO A 248 15.05 -9.79 1.82
C PRO A 248 14.10 -10.69 2.62
N TRP A 249 13.35 -11.51 1.92
CA TRP A 249 12.52 -12.53 2.54
C TRP A 249 12.42 -13.75 1.63
N HIS A 250 12.10 -14.90 2.23
CA HIS A 250 12.06 -16.19 1.55
C HIS A 250 10.71 -16.87 1.74
N VAL A 251 10.14 -17.41 0.65
CA VAL A 251 8.87 -18.17 0.70
C VAL A 251 9.00 -19.41 1.60
N ASP A 252 10.15 -20.07 1.54
CA ASP A 252 10.52 -21.26 2.30
C ASP A 252 11.66 -20.93 3.27
N ALA A 253 11.35 -20.10 4.26
CA ALA A 253 12.31 -19.66 5.26
C ALA A 253 12.50 -20.72 6.37
N PRO A 254 13.68 -20.76 7.02
CA PRO A 254 13.86 -21.55 8.22
C PRO A 254 12.98 -20.99 9.37
N PRO A 255 12.56 -21.82 10.34
CA PRO A 255 11.62 -21.42 11.39
C PRO A 255 12.04 -20.20 12.22
N GLU A 256 13.34 -19.94 12.31
CA GLU A 256 13.95 -18.82 13.05
C GLU A 256 13.84 -17.47 12.30
N ASP A 257 13.57 -17.49 10.99
CA ASP A 257 13.36 -16.27 10.20
C ASP A 257 11.90 -15.79 10.30
N HIS A 258 11.61 -15.18 11.45
CA HIS A 258 10.29 -14.64 11.77
C HIS A 258 9.86 -13.55 10.77
N TRP A 259 10.77 -12.85 10.10
CA TRP A 259 10.41 -11.84 9.11
C TRP A 259 9.76 -12.47 7.89
N SER A 260 10.42 -13.47 7.29
CA SER A 260 9.87 -14.17 6.13
C SER A 260 8.56 -14.87 6.44
N HIS A 261 8.45 -15.48 7.62
CA HIS A 261 7.19 -16.09 8.08
C HIS A 261 6.08 -15.07 8.30
N LEU A 262 6.39 -13.88 8.83
CA LEU A 262 5.40 -12.82 9.00
C LEU A 262 4.91 -12.32 7.64
N VAL A 263 5.82 -12.02 6.71
CA VAL A 263 5.47 -11.56 5.35
C VAL A 263 4.58 -12.60 4.66
N ARG A 264 4.94 -13.89 4.75
CA ARG A 264 4.13 -14.98 4.22
C ARG A 264 2.73 -15.03 4.84
N GLN A 265 2.59 -14.96 6.16
CA GLN A 265 1.28 -14.97 6.82
C GLN A 265 0.44 -13.74 6.45
N LEU A 266 1.06 -12.56 6.31
CA LEU A 266 0.36 -11.35 5.87
C LEU A 266 -0.13 -11.48 4.42
N LEU A 267 0.67 -12.06 3.53
CA LEU A 267 0.26 -12.36 2.16
C LEU A 267 -0.87 -13.40 2.12
N GLU A 268 -0.73 -14.51 2.84
CA GLU A 268 -1.75 -15.56 2.92
C GLU A 268 -3.09 -15.03 3.44
N ARG A 269 -3.07 -14.08 4.38
CA ARG A 269 -4.29 -13.41 4.87
C ARG A 269 -4.85 -12.34 3.93
N SER A 270 -4.04 -11.83 3.00
CA SER A 270 -4.52 -10.90 1.97
C SER A 270 -5.25 -11.62 0.81
N ILE A 271 -4.93 -12.89 0.54
CA ILE A 271 -5.55 -13.71 -0.53
C ILE A 271 -7.07 -13.82 -0.38
N PRO A 272 -7.62 -14.16 0.82
CA PRO A 272 -9.07 -14.18 1.01
C PRO A 272 -9.72 -12.83 0.80
N PHE A 273 -9.02 -11.69 0.85
CA PHE A 273 -9.64 -10.38 0.65
C PHE A 273 -9.76 -10.03 -0.83
N GLU A 274 -8.82 -10.50 -1.65
CA GLU A 274 -8.95 -10.47 -3.12
C GLU A 274 -10.03 -11.46 -3.60
N HIS A 275 -10.31 -12.52 -2.81
CA HIS A 275 -11.24 -13.61 -3.13
C HIS A 275 -12.45 -13.74 -2.18
N GLN A 276 -12.74 -12.73 -1.33
CA GLN A 276 -13.91 -12.71 -0.45
C GLN A 276 -15.10 -12.16 -1.22
N VAL A 277 -15.44 -12.81 -2.34
CA VAL A 277 -16.81 -13.24 -2.65
C VAL A 277 -16.74 -14.51 -3.51
N GLN A 278 -16.78 -15.69 -2.88
CA GLN A 278 -17.29 -16.95 -3.44
C GLN A 278 -17.83 -17.77 -2.25
N ARG A 279 -19.10 -18.20 -2.11
CA ARG A 279 -20.09 -18.84 -3.01
C ARG A 279 -21.53 -18.60 -2.47
N VAL A 280 -22.63 -18.73 -3.21
CA VAL A 280 -23.05 -19.85 -4.11
C VAL A 280 -23.53 -19.33 -5.47
N GLY A 281 -23.01 -19.88 -6.58
CA GLY A 281 -23.49 -19.60 -7.94
C GLY A 281 -22.42 -19.34 -9.02
N GLY A 282 -21.14 -19.15 -8.67
CA GLY A 282 -20.05 -19.11 -9.65
C GLY A 282 -19.97 -17.86 -10.52
N VAL A 283 -20.45 -16.71 -10.02
CA VAL A 283 -20.18 -15.40 -10.62
C VAL A 283 -19.62 -14.48 -9.53
N ASP A 284 -18.41 -13.97 -9.75
CA ASP A 284 -17.72 -13.07 -8.81
C ASP A 284 -18.43 -11.71 -8.77
N LEU A 285 -18.95 -11.28 -7.61
CA LEU A 285 -19.72 -10.03 -7.48
C LEU A 285 -19.22 -9.16 -6.30
N PRO A 286 -18.97 -7.85 -6.48
CA PRO A 286 -18.84 -6.92 -5.36
C PRO A 286 -20.20 -6.67 -4.67
N ARG A 287 -20.22 -6.38 -3.36
CA ARG A 287 -21.45 -5.93 -2.65
C ARG A 287 -22.10 -4.78 -3.44
N ARG A 288 -23.43 -4.73 -3.58
CA ARG A 288 -24.17 -3.67 -4.33
C ARG A 288 -23.71 -2.23 -4.02
N ARG A 289 -23.31 -1.96 -2.77
CA ARG A 289 -22.75 -0.67 -2.34
C ARG A 289 -21.32 -0.44 -2.83
N ALA A 290 -20.50 -1.49 -2.92
CA ALA A 290 -19.17 -1.48 -3.53
C ALA A 290 -19.24 -1.43 -5.06
N ALA A 291 -20.22 -2.08 -5.70
CA ALA A 291 -20.45 -1.96 -7.15
C ALA A 291 -20.90 -0.54 -7.53
N LEU A 292 -21.82 0.07 -6.77
CA LEU A 292 -22.21 1.46 -6.96
C LEU A 292 -21.08 2.43 -6.62
N ALA A 293 -20.30 2.20 -5.57
CA ALA A 293 -19.13 3.01 -5.26
C ALA A 293 -18.02 2.85 -6.31
N PHE A 294 -17.85 1.65 -6.87
CA PHE A 294 -16.90 1.36 -7.95
C PHE A 294 -17.32 2.08 -9.22
N ILE A 295 -18.57 1.92 -9.67
CA ILE A 295 -19.14 2.64 -10.82
C ILE A 295 -19.11 4.16 -10.61
N GLN A 296 -19.47 4.65 -9.43
CA GLN A 296 -19.45 6.08 -9.11
C GLN A 296 -18.03 6.63 -8.99
N SER A 297 -17.07 5.87 -8.43
CA SER A 297 -15.65 6.26 -8.38
C SER A 297 -15.04 6.28 -9.77
N PHE A 298 -15.40 5.33 -10.63
CA PHE A 298 -14.94 5.27 -12.01
C PHE A 298 -15.44 6.48 -12.81
N LEU A 299 -16.74 6.77 -12.73
CA LEU A 299 -17.37 7.92 -13.39
C LEU A 299 -16.90 9.28 -12.83
N SER A 300 -16.65 9.38 -11.52
CA SER A 300 -16.24 10.64 -10.88
C SER A 300 -14.74 10.95 -11.03
N VAL A 301 -13.87 9.93 -11.09
CA VAL A 301 -12.43 10.10 -11.29
C VAL A 301 -12.11 10.52 -12.73
N GLU A 302 -12.82 9.98 -13.72
CA GLU A 302 -12.52 10.26 -15.13
C GLU A 302 -13.14 11.55 -15.68
N VAL A 303 -14.32 11.96 -15.17
CA VAL A 303 -14.92 13.26 -15.55
C VAL A 303 -14.13 14.42 -14.94
N ASN A 304 -13.63 14.29 -13.70
CA ASN A 304 -12.82 15.35 -13.07
C ASN A 304 -11.39 15.43 -13.62
N ALA A 305 -10.75 14.29 -13.95
CA ALA A 305 -9.42 14.28 -14.55
C ALA A 305 -9.39 15.03 -15.90
N LYS A 306 -10.49 15.00 -16.66
CA LYS A 306 -10.62 15.69 -17.95
C LYS A 306 -11.00 17.17 -17.81
N LEU A 307 -11.76 17.55 -16.79
CA LEU A 307 -12.10 18.97 -16.51
C LEU A 307 -10.90 19.77 -16.01
N THR A 308 -9.86 19.12 -15.47
CA THR A 308 -8.66 19.78 -14.94
C THR A 308 -7.43 19.70 -15.87
N SER A 309 -7.44 18.87 -16.92
CA SER A 309 -6.33 18.78 -17.89
C SER A 309 -6.67 19.39 -19.25
N THR A 310 -6.83 20.71 -19.32
CA THR A 310 -6.96 21.49 -20.56
C THR A 310 -5.62 21.75 -21.27
N ILE A 311 -4.63 20.86 -21.12
CA ILE A 311 -3.31 21.05 -21.72
C ILE A 311 -2.90 19.79 -22.50
N ASP A 312 -3.03 19.93 -23.81
CA ASP A 312 -2.39 19.21 -24.93
C ASP A 312 -2.85 17.81 -25.37
N ARG A 313 -3.23 17.78 -26.66
CA ARG A 313 -3.26 16.70 -27.69
C ARG A 313 -4.56 15.91 -27.91
N GLU A 314 -5.24 16.32 -28.98
CA GLU A 314 -6.33 15.61 -29.68
C GLU A 314 -5.95 14.17 -30.12
N GLN A 315 -4.66 13.87 -30.38
CA GLN A 315 -4.22 12.51 -30.72
C GLN A 315 -4.21 11.50 -29.54
N SER A 316 -4.26 11.99 -28.29
CA SER A 316 -4.38 11.13 -27.11
C SER A 316 -5.84 10.81 -26.75
N PHE A 317 -6.79 11.57 -27.31
CA PHE A 317 -8.19 11.52 -26.94
C PHE A 317 -8.89 10.32 -27.58
N GLU A 318 -8.65 10.04 -28.86
CA GLU A 318 -9.31 8.92 -29.55
C GLU A 318 -8.86 7.56 -28.99
N ALA A 319 -7.55 7.32 -28.86
CA ALA A 319 -7.05 6.09 -28.24
C ALA A 319 -7.50 5.92 -26.77
N TYR A 320 -7.64 7.02 -26.03
CA TYR A 320 -8.18 7.00 -24.68
C TYR A 320 -9.70 6.77 -24.66
N VAL A 321 -10.45 7.33 -25.62
CA VAL A 321 -11.89 7.11 -25.78
C VAL A 321 -12.15 5.67 -26.20
N ASP A 322 -11.30 5.08 -27.03
CA ASP A 322 -11.40 3.66 -27.39
C ASP A 322 -11.10 2.76 -26.19
N GLU A 323 -10.09 3.09 -25.37
CA GLU A 323 -9.80 2.38 -24.12
C GLU A 323 -10.93 2.55 -23.08
N LEU A 324 -11.55 3.74 -23.04
CA LEU A 324 -12.71 4.07 -22.21
C LEU A 324 -13.96 3.30 -22.65
N ILE A 325 -14.28 3.30 -23.95
CA ILE A 325 -15.40 2.56 -24.56
C ILE A 325 -15.19 1.07 -24.31
N ALA A 326 -14.00 0.53 -24.53
CA ALA A 326 -13.69 -0.86 -24.24
C ALA A 326 -13.88 -1.21 -22.76
N SER A 327 -13.49 -0.31 -21.84
CA SER A 327 -13.67 -0.50 -20.40
C SER A 327 -15.14 -0.38 -19.98
N VAL A 328 -15.89 0.59 -20.51
CA VAL A 328 -17.32 0.80 -20.25
C VAL A 328 -18.15 -0.35 -20.83
N ASP A 329 -17.85 -0.82 -22.04
CA ASP A 329 -18.52 -1.96 -22.67
C ASP A 329 -18.23 -3.27 -21.92
N SER A 330 -17.01 -3.44 -21.41
CA SER A 330 -16.66 -4.56 -20.53
C SER A 330 -17.51 -4.54 -19.25
N VAL A 331 -17.66 -3.37 -18.62
CA VAL A 331 -18.46 -3.20 -17.39
C VAL A 331 -19.96 -3.33 -17.69
N GLY A 332 -20.43 -2.81 -18.82
CA GLY A 332 -21.82 -2.90 -19.26
C GLY A 332 -22.26 -4.34 -19.56
N ARG A 333 -21.39 -5.13 -20.21
CA ARG A 333 -21.62 -6.57 -20.41
C ARG A 333 -21.71 -7.33 -19.08
N GLN A 334 -20.78 -7.07 -18.16
CA GLN A 334 -20.82 -7.65 -16.80
C GLN A 334 -22.09 -7.26 -16.03
N ALA A 335 -22.58 -6.02 -16.18
CA ALA A 335 -23.83 -5.57 -15.56
C ALA A 335 -25.09 -6.22 -16.19
N HIS A 336 -25.05 -6.52 -17.49
CA HIS A 336 -26.15 -7.18 -18.19
C HIS A 336 -26.23 -8.68 -17.85
N GLU A 337 -25.08 -9.35 -17.75
CA GLU A 337 -24.94 -10.72 -17.24
C GLU A 337 -25.40 -10.81 -15.77
N TRP A 338 -25.09 -9.80 -14.95
CA TRP A 338 -25.58 -9.66 -13.57
C TRP A 338 -27.11 -9.58 -13.45
N ALA A 339 -27.78 -8.85 -14.35
CA ALA A 339 -29.23 -8.69 -14.33
C ALA A 339 -29.98 -9.95 -14.80
N SER A 340 -29.32 -10.78 -15.62
CA SER A 340 -29.88 -12.01 -16.17
C SER A 340 -29.68 -13.22 -15.26
N ALA A 341 -28.58 -13.29 -14.50
CA ALA A 341 -28.31 -14.37 -13.54
C ALA A 341 -29.22 -14.38 -12.30
N ASN A 342 -29.74 -13.23 -11.86
CA ASN A 342 -30.60 -13.12 -10.66
C ASN A 342 -32.06 -13.57 -10.86
N LYS A 343 -32.43 -14.09 -12.04
CA LYS A 343 -33.79 -14.62 -12.29
C LYS A 343 -33.96 -16.11 -11.98
N ALA A 344 -32.88 -16.83 -11.63
CA ALA A 344 -32.94 -18.28 -11.47
C ALA A 344 -32.16 -18.75 -10.23
N THR A 345 -32.84 -18.84 -9.07
CA THR A 345 -32.74 -19.95 -8.08
C THR A 345 -33.39 -19.53 -6.75
N ASP A 346 -34.57 -20.08 -6.46
CA ASP A 346 -35.22 -20.06 -5.14
C ASP A 346 -34.74 -21.30 -4.34
N ASP A 347 -33.78 -21.08 -3.45
CA ASP A 347 -33.64 -21.64 -2.09
C ASP A 347 -32.16 -21.74 -1.65
N PRO A 348 -31.77 -21.14 -0.50
CA PRO A 348 -30.38 -21.14 -0.06
C PRO A 348 -30.01 -22.42 0.73
N PRO A 349 -28.83 -23.03 0.49
CA PRO A 349 -28.29 -24.06 1.37
C PRO A 349 -27.74 -23.45 2.67
N ALA A 350 -27.78 -24.23 3.75
CA ALA A 350 -27.42 -23.78 5.10
C ALA A 350 -25.95 -23.29 5.20
N PRO A 351 -25.67 -22.19 5.93
CA PRO A 351 -24.34 -21.64 6.06
C PRO A 351 -23.42 -22.56 6.87
N ARG A 352 -22.23 -22.86 6.33
CA ARG A 352 -21.10 -23.36 7.13
C ARG A 352 -20.59 -22.23 8.02
N THR A 353 -20.46 -22.50 9.30
CA THR A 353 -19.98 -21.59 10.34
C THR A 353 -18.62 -21.00 9.97
N ALA A 354 -18.57 -19.68 9.82
CA ALA A 354 -17.34 -18.91 9.75
C ALA A 354 -16.64 -18.94 11.12
N PRO A 355 -15.29 -18.92 11.19
CA PRO A 355 -14.61 -18.62 12.44
C PRO A 355 -14.99 -17.20 12.89
N ASP A 356 -15.35 -17.07 14.17
CA ASP A 356 -15.84 -15.83 14.76
C ASP A 356 -14.78 -14.70 14.73
N GLY A 357 -15.12 -13.58 14.08
CA GLY A 357 -14.36 -12.32 14.08
C GLY A 357 -13.97 -11.84 12.66
N PRO A 358 -14.03 -10.53 12.34
CA PRO A 358 -13.54 -10.04 11.05
C PRO A 358 -12.02 -10.23 11.00
N PRO A 359 -11.46 -11.02 10.06
CA PRO A 359 -10.03 -11.22 10.00
C PRO A 359 -9.34 -9.89 9.67
N GLY A 360 -8.57 -9.35 10.63
CA GLY A 360 -7.67 -8.23 10.39
C GLY A 360 -6.60 -8.60 9.36
N GLY A 361 -6.20 -7.64 8.52
CA GLY A 361 -5.18 -7.81 7.50
C GLY A 361 -4.45 -6.50 7.23
N VAL A 362 -3.21 -6.56 6.74
CA VAL A 362 -2.46 -5.35 6.35
C VAL A 362 -2.78 -5.06 4.89
N SER A 363 -2.90 -3.79 4.48
CA SER A 363 -2.99 -3.49 3.05
C SER A 363 -1.71 -3.96 2.35
N VAL A 364 -1.81 -4.49 1.14
CA VAL A 364 -0.69 -5.03 0.38
C VAL A 364 -0.61 -4.36 -0.98
N LEU A 365 0.61 -4.02 -1.43
CA LEU A 365 0.92 -3.80 -2.84
C LEU A 365 1.99 -4.82 -3.24
N TYR A 366 1.62 -5.73 -4.13
CA TYR A 366 2.42 -6.85 -4.58
C TYR A 366 2.87 -6.66 -6.02
N ILE A 367 4.17 -6.84 -6.27
CA ILE A 367 4.79 -6.74 -7.60
C ILE A 367 5.57 -8.01 -7.87
N ALA A 368 5.24 -8.74 -8.94
CA ALA A 368 6.03 -9.85 -9.45
C ALA A 368 6.64 -9.51 -10.81
N THR A 369 7.93 -9.77 -10.92
CA THR A 369 8.74 -9.55 -12.13
C THR A 369 9.37 -10.87 -12.56
N PHE A 370 9.66 -11.02 -13.85
CA PHE A 370 10.24 -12.23 -14.43
C PHE A 370 11.50 -11.84 -15.19
N GLY A 371 12.60 -12.56 -15.06
CA GLY A 371 13.85 -12.19 -15.70
C GLY A 371 14.91 -13.27 -15.63
N ASP A 372 16.11 -12.96 -16.13
CA ASP A 372 17.27 -13.86 -16.03
C ASP A 372 18.34 -13.32 -15.09
N ALA A 373 18.41 -12.01 -14.88
CA ALA A 373 19.37 -11.42 -13.97
C ALA A 373 18.90 -11.52 -12.51
N PRO A 374 19.82 -11.71 -11.54
CA PRO A 374 19.49 -11.61 -10.13
C PRO A 374 19.13 -10.18 -9.74
N LEU A 375 18.53 -10.02 -8.56
CA LEU A 375 18.25 -8.67 -8.07
C LEU A 375 19.52 -7.90 -7.78
N ALA A 376 19.44 -6.58 -7.97
CA ALA A 376 20.54 -5.71 -7.59
C ALA A 376 20.90 -5.90 -6.12
N GLU A 377 22.19 -5.77 -5.82
CA GLU A 377 22.65 -5.73 -4.44
C GLU A 377 21.96 -4.61 -3.69
N ALA A 378 21.64 -4.93 -2.45
CA ALA A 378 21.04 -4.08 -1.47
C ALA A 378 21.80 -2.77 -1.26
N LYS A 379 21.10 -1.64 -1.17
CA LYS A 379 21.67 -0.34 -0.78
C LYS A 379 21.02 0.18 0.50
N ALA A 380 21.83 0.85 1.32
CA ALA A 380 21.41 1.47 2.59
C ALA A 380 21.14 2.98 2.46
N ASP A 381 21.12 3.51 1.24
CA ASP A 381 21.06 4.94 0.90
C ASP A 381 19.75 5.65 1.29
N TRP A 382 18.72 4.89 1.65
CA TRP A 382 17.44 5.41 2.18
C TRP A 382 17.37 5.57 3.70
N ILE A 383 18.39 5.13 4.43
CA ILE A 383 18.56 5.42 5.86
C ILE A 383 19.45 6.64 5.95
N PRO A 384 18.98 7.77 6.50
CA PRO A 384 19.88 8.89 6.73
C PRO A 384 21.05 8.37 7.57
N LEU A 385 22.27 8.56 7.08
CA LEU A 385 23.44 8.43 7.92
C LEU A 385 23.18 9.34 9.13
N PRO A 386 23.44 8.88 10.39
CA PRO A 386 23.45 9.81 11.51
C PRO A 386 24.33 10.98 11.09
N GLU A 387 23.80 12.21 11.19
CA GLU A 387 24.59 13.41 10.90
C GLU A 387 25.85 13.30 11.75
N ALA A 388 26.98 12.91 11.15
CA ALA A 388 28.26 12.93 11.84
C ALA A 388 28.37 14.36 12.34
N ALA A 389 28.43 14.53 13.68
CA ALA A 389 28.40 15.81 14.36
C ALA A 389 29.32 16.80 13.63
N ALA A 390 28.76 17.57 12.71
CA ALA A 390 29.48 18.54 11.91
C ALA A 390 29.58 19.83 12.72
N HIS A 391 30.08 19.70 13.95
CA HIS A 391 30.49 20.76 14.85
C HIS A 391 31.63 20.20 15.69
N ALA A 392 32.79 20.09 15.05
CA ALA A 392 34.08 20.21 15.72
C ALA A 392 34.61 21.64 15.45
#